data_AF-A0A4P5T011-F1
#
_entry.id   AF-A0A4P5T011-F1
#
_cell.length_a   1.000
_cell.length_b   1.000
_cell.length_c   1.000
_cell.angle_alpha   90.00
_cell.angle_beta   90.00
_cell.angle_gamma   90.00
#
_symmetry.space_group_name_H-M   'P 1'
#
loop_
_entity.id
_entity.type
_entity.pdbx_description
1 polymer ?
#
loop_
_entity_poly.entity_id
_entity_poly.type
_entity_poly.pdbx_seq_one_letter_code
_entity_poly.pdbx_strand_id
1 'polypeptide(L)'
;MSITIRRATAADCPRLLELIQELAVYEKAPQEVTVSLQHFTESGFGTQPVWWAFVAEEEKVIHGFALYYIRYSTWKGQCLYLEDILVTEKMRGKGIGAQLFERILEEAKEKKLVRVVWQVLEWNEPAIGFYKKYNATLDPEWINGAIEIKVAP
;
A
#
# COMPACT_ATOMS: atom_id res chain seq x y z
N MET A 1 -22.93 4.29 8.06
CA MET A 1 -21.46 4.15 7.96
C MET A 1 -21.08 4.46 6.53
N SER A 2 -20.54 5.65 6.29
CA SER A 2 -20.16 6.10 4.94
C SER A 2 -18.65 6.25 4.92
N ILE A 3 -17.96 5.20 4.47
CA ILE A 3 -16.53 5.23 4.25
C ILE A 3 -16.24 6.09 3.03
N THR A 4 -15.37 7.07 3.19
CA THR A 4 -14.90 7.91 2.09
C THR A 4 -13.49 7.50 1.72
N ILE A 5 -13.28 7.09 0.46
CA ILE A 5 -11.94 6.89 -0.08
C ILE A 5 -11.44 8.22 -0.64
N ARG A 6 -10.36 8.76 -0.06
CA ARG A 6 -9.76 10.03 -0.50
C ARG A 6 -8.25 9.91 -0.61
N ARG A 7 -7.63 10.82 -1.37
CA ARG A 7 -6.15 10.93 -1.37
C ARG A 7 -5.67 11.28 0.04
N ALA A 8 -4.55 10.69 0.43
CA ALA A 8 -3.86 11.06 1.65
C ALA A 8 -3.29 12.48 1.53
N THR A 9 -3.14 13.13 2.68
CA THR A 9 -2.49 14.42 2.87
C THR A 9 -1.37 14.26 3.89
N ALA A 10 -0.46 15.23 3.97
CA ALA A 10 0.65 15.18 4.94
C ALA A 10 0.17 15.05 6.41
N ALA A 11 -1.01 15.57 6.72
CA ALA A 11 -1.62 15.44 8.05
C ALA A 11 -2.01 14.00 8.41
N ASP A 12 -2.14 13.11 7.42
CA ASP A 12 -2.51 11.71 7.61
C ASP A 12 -1.28 10.83 7.95
N CYS A 13 -0.05 11.32 7.72
CA CYS A 13 1.19 10.56 7.89
C CYS A 13 1.35 9.89 9.27
N PRO A 14 1.05 10.55 10.41
CA PRO A 14 1.12 9.89 11.72
C PRO A 14 0.22 8.66 11.79
N ARG A 15 -1.01 8.77 11.30
CA ARG A 15 -1.98 7.67 11.32
C ARG A 15 -1.64 6.56 10.32
N LEU A 16 -1.10 6.93 9.16
CA LEU A 16 -0.57 5.96 8.20
C LEU A 16 0.57 5.15 8.80
N LEU A 17 1.51 5.79 9.51
CA LEU A 17 2.64 5.10 10.12
C LEU A 17 2.21 4.14 11.25
N GLU A 18 1.18 4.51 12.03
CA GLU A 18 0.56 3.59 13.00
C GLU A 18 -0.07 2.36 12.32
N LEU A 19 -0.75 2.56 11.19
CA LEU A 19 -1.33 1.47 10.41
C LEU A 19 -0.24 0.60 9.79
N ILE A 20 0.85 1.17 9.28
CA ILE A 20 2.01 0.41 8.79
C ILE A 20 2.62 -0.45 9.91
N GLN A 21 2.71 0.06 11.13
CA GLN A 21 3.13 -0.74 12.29
C GLN A 21 2.14 -1.87 12.59
N GLU A 22 0.83 -1.63 12.49
CA GLU A 22 -0.20 -2.67 12.62
C GLU A 22 -0.04 -3.75 11.54
N LEU A 23 0.25 -3.37 10.29
CA LEU A 23 0.54 -4.30 9.20
C LEU A 23 1.80 -5.13 9.50
N ALA A 24 2.90 -4.49 9.90
CA ALA A 24 4.15 -5.19 10.22
C ALA A 24 4.00 -6.17 11.39
N VAL A 25 3.19 -5.84 12.40
CA VAL A 25 2.82 -6.79 13.47
C VAL A 25 2.06 -7.99 12.90
N TYR A 26 1.06 -7.75 12.05
CA TYR A 26 0.32 -8.83 11.38
C TYR A 26 1.24 -9.71 10.51
N GLU A 27 2.23 -9.09 9.85
CA GLU A 27 3.20 -9.76 8.99
C GLU A 27 4.35 -10.43 9.75
N LYS A 28 4.34 -10.36 11.10
CA LYS A 28 5.35 -10.94 12.00
C LYS A 28 6.75 -10.30 11.85
N ALA A 29 6.80 -9.03 11.46
CA ALA A 29 8.02 -8.26 11.23
C ALA A 29 7.98 -6.83 11.83
N PRO A 30 7.47 -6.62 13.07
CA PRO A 30 7.29 -5.27 13.62
C PRO A 30 8.60 -4.46 13.75
N GLN A 31 9.74 -5.13 13.92
CA GLN A 31 11.05 -4.50 14.04
C GLN A 31 11.59 -3.92 12.73
N GLU A 32 11.01 -4.28 11.58
CA GLU A 32 11.45 -3.80 10.26
C GLU A 32 10.97 -2.36 9.99
N VAL A 33 9.99 -1.86 10.77
CA VAL A 33 9.51 -0.48 10.64
C VAL A 33 10.50 0.45 11.34
N THR A 34 11.56 0.81 10.62
CA THR A 34 12.65 1.68 11.10
C THR A 34 12.55 3.11 10.59
N VAL A 35 11.64 3.37 9.65
CA VAL A 35 11.46 4.69 9.02
C VAL A 35 10.95 5.73 10.02
N SER A 36 11.53 6.93 10.00
CA SER A 36 11.05 8.04 10.82
C SER A 36 9.82 8.72 10.19
N LEU A 37 8.94 9.29 11.02
CA LEU A 37 7.78 10.05 10.54
C LEU A 37 8.20 11.20 9.61
N GLN A 38 9.31 11.88 9.90
CA GLN A 38 9.82 12.96 9.07
C GLN A 38 10.22 12.46 7.68
N HIS A 39 11.01 11.38 7.61
CA HIS A 39 11.44 10.81 6.33
C HIS A 39 10.24 10.30 5.53
N PHE A 40 9.30 9.61 6.20
CA PHE A 40 8.07 9.14 5.56
C PHE A 40 7.27 10.31 4.96
N THR A 41 7.06 11.37 5.73
CA THR A 41 6.30 12.56 5.29
C THR A 41 6.98 13.27 4.12
N GLU A 42 8.29 13.51 4.18
CA GLU A 42 9.05 14.13 3.08
C GLU A 42 9.01 13.26 1.81
N SER A 43 9.13 11.95 1.94
CA SER A 43 9.07 11.02 0.81
C SER A 43 7.71 10.97 0.12
N GLY A 44 6.61 11.33 0.79
CA GLY A 44 5.26 11.34 0.20
C GLY A 44 4.74 12.72 -0.21
N PHE A 45 5.21 13.77 0.46
CA PHE A 45 4.65 15.13 0.32
C PHE A 45 5.70 16.22 0.16
N GLY A 46 6.98 15.86 0.08
CA GLY A 46 8.09 16.76 -0.20
C GLY A 46 8.14 17.21 -1.66
N THR A 47 9.26 17.81 -2.05
CA THR A 47 9.43 18.37 -3.41
C THR A 47 9.53 17.30 -4.50
N GLN A 48 9.92 16.08 -4.15
CA GLN A 48 10.09 14.93 -5.05
C GLN A 48 9.44 13.68 -4.43
N PRO A 49 8.10 13.62 -4.40
CA PRO A 49 7.41 12.50 -3.79
C PRO A 49 7.68 11.20 -4.55
N VAL A 50 7.97 10.14 -3.81
CA VAL A 50 8.23 8.80 -4.35
C VAL A 50 7.08 7.84 -4.12
N TRP A 51 6.13 8.18 -3.24
CA TRP A 51 4.93 7.40 -2.98
C TRP A 51 3.69 8.28 -2.88
N TRP A 52 2.53 7.67 -3.12
CA TRP A 52 1.20 8.26 -2.94
C TRP A 52 0.29 7.28 -2.22
N ALA A 53 -0.79 7.76 -1.60
CA ALA A 53 -1.74 6.88 -0.91
C ALA A 53 -3.19 7.33 -1.03
N PHE A 54 -4.09 6.37 -0.91
CA PHE A 54 -5.50 6.58 -0.59
C PHE A 54 -5.78 6.13 0.84
N VAL A 55 -6.68 6.83 1.53
CA VAL A 55 -7.14 6.49 2.87
C VAL A 55 -8.64 6.24 2.86
N ALA A 56 -9.07 5.29 3.68
CA ALA A 56 -10.46 5.03 4.00
C ALA A 56 -10.83 5.74 5.30
N GLU A 57 -11.60 6.82 5.19
CA GLU A 57 -11.97 7.68 6.31
C GLU A 57 -13.46 7.53 6.67
N GLU A 58 -13.75 7.48 7.97
CA GLU A 58 -15.08 7.66 8.54
C GLU A 58 -14.97 8.59 9.75
N GLU A 59 -15.81 9.63 9.82
CA GLU A 59 -15.84 10.58 10.96
C GLU A 59 -14.46 11.17 11.33
N LYS A 60 -13.64 11.49 10.31
CA LYS A 60 -12.25 11.98 10.43
C LYS A 60 -11.25 10.96 11.00
N VAL A 61 -11.64 9.70 11.10
CA VAL A 61 -10.77 8.59 11.52
C VAL A 61 -10.39 7.76 10.29
N ILE A 62 -9.10 7.55 10.11
CA ILE A 62 -8.59 6.67 9.05
C ILE A 62 -8.56 5.23 9.56
N HIS A 63 -9.32 4.37 8.87
CA HIS A 63 -9.47 2.96 9.17
C HIS A 63 -8.68 2.04 8.25
N GLY A 64 -8.13 2.57 7.17
CA GLY A 64 -7.30 1.80 6.24
C GLY A 64 -6.65 2.69 5.20
N PHE A 65 -5.69 2.13 4.49
CA PHE A 65 -4.95 2.82 3.46
C PHE A 65 -4.50 1.87 2.35
N ALA A 66 -4.16 2.45 1.21
CA ALA A 66 -3.44 1.80 0.12
C ALA A 66 -2.34 2.75 -0.35
N LEU A 67 -1.08 2.37 -0.16
CA LEU A 67 0.11 3.15 -0.54
C LEU A 67 0.76 2.53 -1.77
N TYR A 68 1.10 3.35 -2.73
CA TYR A 68 1.65 2.91 -4.01
C TYR A 68 2.70 3.87 -4.55
N TYR A 69 3.46 3.38 -5.52
CA TYR A 69 4.36 4.18 -6.36
C TYR A 69 4.32 3.70 -7.81
N ILE A 70 5.03 4.40 -8.69
CA ILE A 70 5.11 4.05 -10.11
C ILE A 70 6.41 3.28 -10.36
N ARG A 71 6.27 2.03 -10.79
CA ARG A 71 7.38 1.16 -11.20
C ARG A 71 7.45 1.09 -12.73
N TYR A 72 8.66 0.95 -13.28
CA TYR A 72 8.84 0.71 -14.71
C TYR A 72 9.15 -0.75 -15.01
N SER A 73 8.52 -1.30 -16.05
CA SER A 73 8.89 -2.57 -16.67
C SER A 73 9.54 -2.29 -18.02
N THR A 74 10.75 -2.79 -18.23
CA THR A 74 11.42 -2.71 -19.54
C THR A 74 10.64 -3.41 -20.66
N TRP A 75 9.72 -4.32 -20.31
CA TRP A 75 8.91 -5.07 -21.28
C TRP A 75 7.50 -4.51 -21.44
N LYS A 76 6.96 -3.81 -20.44
CA LYS A 76 5.54 -3.41 -20.41
C LYS A 76 5.32 -1.91 -20.21
N GLY A 77 6.33 -1.15 -19.81
CA GLY A 77 6.22 0.28 -19.50
C GLY A 77 5.85 0.58 -18.05
N GLN A 78 5.24 1.74 -17.81
CA GLN A 78 4.89 2.21 -16.47
C GLN A 78 3.74 1.41 -15.86
N CYS A 79 3.93 1.02 -14.60
CA CYS A 79 3.02 0.21 -13.80
C CYS A 79 2.80 0.88 -12.44
N LEU A 80 1.64 0.66 -11.84
CA LEU A 80 1.45 0.97 -10.42
C LEU A 80 1.98 -0.20 -9.60
N TYR A 81 2.81 0.09 -8.61
CA TYR A 81 3.20 -0.88 -7.59
C TYR A 81 2.49 -0.53 -6.29
N LEU A 82 1.58 -1.39 -5.87
CA LEU A 82 0.91 -1.29 -4.58
C LEU A 82 1.85 -1.90 -3.54
N GLU A 83 2.44 -1.02 -2.73
CA GLU A 83 3.39 -1.39 -1.68
C GLU A 83 2.62 -2.02 -0.53
N ASP A 84 1.70 -1.25 0.06
CA ASP A 84 0.94 -1.66 1.23
C ASP A 84 -0.56 -1.43 1.01
N ILE A 85 -1.36 -2.38 1.48
CA ILE A 85 -2.80 -2.20 1.67
C ILE A 85 -3.21 -2.81 3.01
N LEU A 86 -3.83 -1.99 3.86
CA LEU A 86 -4.30 -2.44 5.17
C LEU A 86 -5.66 -1.83 5.50
N VAL A 87 -6.51 -2.64 6.12
CA VAL A 87 -7.65 -2.18 6.92
C VAL A 87 -7.41 -2.61 8.36
N THR A 88 -7.56 -1.67 9.30
CA THR A 88 -7.39 -1.93 10.73
C THR A 88 -8.30 -3.08 11.16
N GLU A 89 -7.83 -3.94 12.07
CA GLU A 89 -8.49 -5.18 12.47
C GLU A 89 -9.99 -4.98 12.77
N LYS A 90 -10.34 -3.92 13.52
CA LYS A 90 -11.72 -3.59 13.93
C LYS A 90 -12.68 -3.30 12.78
N MET A 91 -12.16 -3.01 11.59
CA MET A 91 -12.94 -2.62 10.41
C MET A 91 -12.83 -3.62 9.26
N ARG A 92 -12.12 -4.74 9.45
CA ARG A 92 -12.05 -5.83 8.47
C ARG A 92 -13.43 -6.47 8.27
N GLY A 93 -13.62 -7.09 7.10
CA GLY A 93 -14.90 -7.73 6.73
C GLY A 93 -16.02 -6.77 6.30
N LYS A 94 -15.81 -5.45 6.37
CA LYS A 94 -16.80 -4.42 5.99
C LYS A 94 -16.67 -3.92 4.54
N GLY A 95 -15.91 -4.62 3.70
CA GLY A 95 -15.70 -4.25 2.28
C GLY A 95 -14.74 -3.09 2.03
N ILE A 96 -14.12 -2.50 3.05
CA ILE A 96 -13.21 -1.35 2.92
C ILE A 96 -11.97 -1.68 2.05
N GLY A 97 -11.40 -2.87 2.23
CA GLY A 97 -10.23 -3.30 1.45
C GLY A 97 -10.54 -3.41 -0.05
N ALA A 98 -11.77 -3.80 -0.41
CA ALA A 98 -12.22 -3.80 -1.80
C ALA A 98 -12.32 -2.37 -2.35
N GLN A 99 -12.94 -1.45 -1.61
CA GLN A 99 -13.03 -0.04 -2.03
C GLN A 99 -11.66 0.61 -2.23
N LEU A 100 -10.70 0.35 -1.33
CA LEU A 100 -9.33 0.83 -1.48
C LEU A 100 -8.65 0.25 -2.72
N PHE A 101 -8.76 -1.06 -2.94
CA PHE A 101 -8.15 -1.72 -4.09
C PHE A 101 -8.78 -1.29 -5.42
N GLU A 102 -10.10 -1.16 -5.47
CA GLU A 102 -10.82 -0.62 -6.64
C GLU A 102 -10.35 0.80 -6.97
N ARG A 103 -10.17 1.66 -5.97
CA ARG A 103 -9.61 3.00 -6.20
C ARG A 103 -8.19 2.97 -6.75
N ILE A 104 -7.37 1.99 -6.37
CA ILE A 104 -6.03 1.77 -6.93
C ILE A 104 -6.12 1.36 -8.41
N LEU A 105 -7.05 0.45 -8.76
CA LEU A 105 -7.30 0.07 -10.15
C LEU A 105 -7.76 1.26 -11.00
N GLU A 106 -8.62 2.13 -10.44
CA GLU A 106 -9.04 3.38 -11.09
C GLU A 106 -7.87 4.34 -11.28
N GLU A 107 -7.01 4.53 -10.27
CA GLU A 107 -5.82 5.39 -10.37
C GLU A 107 -4.90 4.92 -11.51
N ALA A 108 -4.70 3.61 -11.63
CA ALA A 108 -3.89 3.04 -12.71
C ALA A 108 -4.50 3.33 -14.08
N LYS A 109 -5.83 3.24 -14.23
CA LYS A 109 -6.53 3.57 -15.48
C LYS A 109 -6.42 5.06 -15.80
N GLU A 110 -6.67 5.94 -14.84
CA GLU A 110 -6.57 7.41 -14.99
C GLU A 110 -5.17 7.83 -15.45
N LYS A 111 -4.13 7.20 -14.90
CA LYS A 111 -2.72 7.44 -15.26
C LYS A 111 -2.24 6.69 -16.51
N LYS A 112 -3.11 5.92 -17.17
CA LYS A 112 -2.77 5.08 -18.34
C LYS A 112 -1.63 4.09 -18.06
N LEU A 113 -1.59 3.53 -16.86
CA LEU A 113 -0.62 2.52 -16.45
C LEU A 113 -1.07 1.15 -16.93
N VAL A 114 -0.13 0.30 -17.33
CA VAL A 114 -0.45 -0.95 -18.03
C VAL A 114 -0.87 -2.09 -17.10
N ARG A 115 -0.54 -1.98 -15.81
CA ARG A 115 -0.88 -2.98 -14.77
C ARG A 115 -0.69 -2.41 -13.36
N VAL A 116 -1.32 -3.10 -12.41
CA VAL A 116 -1.08 -2.98 -10.96
C VAL A 116 -0.31 -4.24 -10.52
N VAL A 117 0.75 -4.06 -9.74
CA VAL A 117 1.62 -5.13 -9.22
C VAL A 117 1.76 -4.96 -7.72
N TRP A 118 1.86 -6.06 -6.98
CA TRP A 118 2.09 -6.08 -5.54
C TRP A 118 2.78 -7.38 -5.15
N GLN A 119 3.12 -7.51 -3.88
CA GLN A 119 3.55 -8.76 -3.26
C GLN A 119 2.60 -9.16 -2.15
N VAL A 120 2.57 -10.45 -1.88
CA VAL A 120 1.78 -11.02 -0.78
C VAL A 120 2.58 -12.17 -0.20
N LEU A 121 2.64 -12.24 1.13
CA LEU A 121 3.32 -13.32 1.83
C LEU A 121 2.63 -14.65 1.54
N GLU A 122 3.42 -15.70 1.30
CA GLU A 122 2.91 -17.03 0.91
C GLU A 122 1.89 -17.60 1.91
N TRP A 123 2.08 -17.32 3.20
CA TRP A 123 1.19 -17.79 4.26
C TRP A 123 -0.10 -16.97 4.40
N ASN A 124 -0.21 -15.82 3.73
CA ASN A 124 -1.36 -14.91 3.87
C ASN A 124 -2.52 -15.33 2.95
N GLU A 125 -3.07 -16.52 3.23
CA GLU A 125 -4.21 -17.08 2.51
C GLU A 125 -5.41 -16.13 2.39
N PRO A 126 -5.78 -15.33 3.42
CA PRO A 126 -6.86 -14.35 3.30
C PRO A 126 -6.60 -13.30 2.22
N ALA A 127 -5.39 -12.72 2.17
CA ALA A 127 -5.04 -11.74 1.15
C ALA A 127 -4.93 -12.38 -0.25
N ILE A 128 -4.33 -13.58 -0.35
CA ILE A 128 -4.29 -14.35 -1.60
C ILE A 128 -5.70 -14.61 -2.13
N GLY A 129 -6.62 -15.02 -1.26
CA GLY A 129 -8.03 -15.25 -1.61
C GLY A 129 -8.76 -13.97 -2.02
N PHE A 130 -8.41 -12.83 -1.43
CA PHE A 130 -8.90 -11.51 -1.86
C PHE A 130 -8.46 -11.19 -3.29
N TYR A 131 -7.16 -11.32 -3.59
CA TYR A 131 -6.62 -10.99 -4.92
C TYR A 131 -7.13 -11.93 -6.03
N LYS A 132 -7.36 -13.21 -5.73
CA LYS A 132 -7.94 -14.16 -6.70
C LYS A 132 -9.33 -13.73 -7.20
N LYS A 133 -10.11 -13.00 -6.40
CA LYS A 133 -11.42 -12.47 -6.83
C LYS A 133 -11.29 -11.41 -7.93
N TYR A 134 -10.12 -10.79 -8.06
CA TYR A 134 -9.80 -9.83 -9.12
C TYR A 134 -9.09 -10.49 -10.33
N ASN A 135 -9.15 -11.82 -10.44
CA ASN A 135 -8.44 -12.60 -11.47
C ASN A 135 -6.93 -12.32 -11.50
N ALA A 136 -6.33 -12.02 -10.34
CA ALA A 136 -4.90 -11.79 -10.24
C ALA A 136 -4.12 -13.08 -10.52
N THR A 137 -3.05 -12.96 -11.31
CA THR A 137 -2.05 -14.02 -11.47
C THR A 137 -0.96 -13.83 -10.43
N LEU A 138 -0.70 -14.85 -9.62
CA LEU A 138 0.39 -14.87 -8.64
C LEU A 138 1.48 -15.79 -9.17
N ASP A 139 2.65 -15.22 -9.45
CA ASP A 139 3.80 -15.91 -10.05
C ASP A 139 4.76 -16.37 -8.94
N PRO A 140 4.95 -17.69 -8.74
CA PRO A 140 5.83 -18.22 -7.70
C PRO A 140 7.31 -18.30 -8.13
N GLU A 141 7.66 -17.96 -9.37
CA GLU A 141 9.02 -18.20 -9.89
C GLU A 141 10.04 -17.13 -9.44
N TRP A 142 9.57 -15.96 -9.01
CA TRP A 142 10.43 -14.82 -8.68
C TRP A 142 10.79 -14.75 -7.20
N ILE A 143 12.09 -14.74 -6.91
CA ILE A 143 12.62 -14.55 -5.55
C ILE A 143 12.92 -13.06 -5.33
N ASN A 144 12.54 -12.54 -4.17
CA ASN A 144 12.90 -11.19 -3.72
C ASN A 144 14.38 -11.12 -3.34
N GLY A 145 15.14 -10.30 -4.05
CA GLY A 145 16.54 -9.99 -3.73
C GLY A 145 16.70 -8.57 -3.21
N ALA A 146 17.46 -8.39 -2.13
CA ALA A 146 17.79 -7.10 -1.54
C ALA A 146 19.24 -7.10 -1.03
N ILE A 147 19.89 -5.93 -1.07
CA ILE A 147 21.18 -5.67 -0.40
C ILE A 147 21.01 -4.38 0.39
N GLU A 148 21.28 -4.44 1.69
CA GLU A 148 21.20 -3.28 2.57
C GLU A 148 22.34 -2.30 2.29
N ILE A 149 21.98 -1.04 2.03
CA ILE A 149 22.93 0.06 1.81
C ILE A 149 23.01 0.88 3.09
N LYS A 150 24.22 1.00 3.65
CA LYS A 150 24.47 1.92 4.77
C LYS A 150 24.51 3.35 4.25
N VAL A 151 23.46 4.11 4.50
CA VAL A 151 23.43 5.56 4.25
C VAL A 151 24.04 6.26 5.46
N ALA A 152 24.98 7.17 5.24
CA ALA A 152 25.49 8.02 6.32
C ALA A 152 24.34 8.90 6.86
N PRO A 153 24.26 9.14 8.18
CA PRO A 153 23.19 9.91 8.80
C PRO A 153 23.09 11.35 8.27
#